data_AF-A0A2E1NEP9-F1
#
_entry.id   AF-A0A2E1NEP9-F1
#
_cell.length_a   1.000
_cell.length_b   1.000
_cell.length_c   1.000
_cell.angle_alpha   90.00
_cell.angle_beta   90.00
_cell.angle_gamma   90.00
#
_symmetry.space_group_name_H-M   'P 1'
#
loop_
_entity.id
_entity.type
_entity.pdbx_description
1 polymer ?
#
loop_
_entity_poly.entity_id
_entity_poly.type
_entity_poly.pdbx_seq_one_letter_code
_entity_poly.pdbx_strand_id
1 'polypeptide(L)'
;MEWGEALGADISSSSLGYLDWYSYCDMDGNTAVTTKSVDIASSLGMLCVTSAGNWGGTMPNQDPCQIPLEHYISAPADADSVISVGAVYGTGEIVYFSSRGPSYDGRIKPEVCAMGAGVIGVQVGSQDNVTTIYTGTSASCPLVSGAAAIIMSAKPDWTAMQVRQAMLSTASNHIAPDTVLGYGIINIADALDFEFSTSSLLSENIVDDFHISNPYPNPFNPKVFFDLDIGSDAFVKIEILNLNGKTISTLLNGNIGASQTSYFWDGSGLSSGIYFIRVTANERHFLQKISLIK
;
A
#
# COMPACT_ATOMS: atom_id res chain seq x y z
N MET A 1 -17.88 3.49 -3.13
CA MET A 1 -16.78 3.75 -2.16
C MET A 1 -17.11 4.95 -1.30
N GLU A 2 -17.36 6.13 -1.88
CA GLU A 2 -17.77 7.35 -1.15
C GLU A 2 -18.90 7.11 -0.11
N TRP A 3 -19.98 6.43 -0.51
CA TRP A 3 -21.07 6.10 0.42
C TRP A 3 -20.63 5.23 1.61
N GLY A 4 -19.73 4.27 1.39
CA GLY A 4 -19.24 3.38 2.45
C GLY A 4 -18.30 4.11 3.40
N GLU A 5 -17.37 4.90 2.86
CA GLU A 5 -16.45 5.73 3.63
C GLU A 5 -17.22 6.75 4.48
N ALA A 6 -18.24 7.41 3.93
CA ALA A 6 -19.09 8.35 4.65
C ALA A 6 -19.89 7.70 5.81
N LEU A 7 -20.07 6.38 5.78
CA LEU A 7 -20.70 5.61 6.86
C LEU A 7 -19.68 4.99 7.84
N GLY A 8 -18.39 5.28 7.68
CA GLY A 8 -17.33 4.79 8.54
C GLY A 8 -16.88 3.36 8.23
N ALA A 9 -16.98 2.91 6.98
CA ALA A 9 -16.46 1.60 6.60
C ALA A 9 -14.92 1.59 6.63
N ASP A 10 -14.34 0.67 7.40
CA ASP A 10 -12.87 0.51 7.51
C ASP A 10 -12.24 -0.21 6.30
N ILE A 11 -12.99 -1.10 5.65
CA ILE A 11 -12.51 -1.96 4.56
C ILE A 11 -13.47 -1.90 3.37
N SER A 12 -12.94 -1.74 2.16
CA SER A 12 -13.69 -1.99 0.93
C SER A 12 -13.21 -3.26 0.25
N SER A 13 -14.17 -4.10 -0.17
CA SER A 13 -13.93 -5.28 -1.00
C SER A 13 -14.56 -5.06 -2.37
N SER A 14 -13.74 -5.00 -3.42
CA SER A 14 -14.20 -4.80 -4.79
C SER A 14 -13.77 -5.94 -5.70
N SER A 15 -14.71 -6.85 -5.95
CA SER A 15 -14.56 -7.98 -6.87
C SER A 15 -14.91 -7.64 -8.33
N LEU A 16 -14.48 -6.46 -8.79
CA LEU A 16 -14.77 -5.87 -10.09
C LEU A 16 -13.51 -5.22 -10.69
N GLY A 17 -13.35 -5.30 -12.01
CA GLY A 17 -12.26 -4.68 -12.76
C GLY A 17 -12.74 -4.10 -14.09
N TYR A 18 -12.07 -3.06 -14.57
CA TYR A 18 -12.42 -2.33 -15.79
C TYR A 18 -11.32 -2.45 -16.84
N LEU A 19 -11.71 -2.80 -18.07
CA LEU A 19 -10.80 -3.19 -19.15
C LEU A 19 -11.13 -2.48 -20.47
N ASP A 20 -12.43 -2.25 -20.72
CA ASP A 20 -12.97 -1.81 -22.02
C ASP A 20 -12.45 -0.44 -22.48
N TRP A 21 -12.02 0.41 -21.54
CA TRP A 21 -11.57 1.77 -21.80
C TRP A 21 -10.08 1.99 -21.56
N TYR A 22 -9.35 0.94 -21.17
CA TYR A 22 -7.97 1.03 -20.75
C TYR A 22 -7.10 0.05 -21.54
N SER A 23 -5.85 0.43 -21.71
CA SER A 23 -4.77 -0.43 -22.20
C SER A 23 -3.87 -0.83 -21.05
N TYR A 24 -2.87 -1.69 -21.31
CA TYR A 24 -1.88 -1.98 -20.27
C TYR A 24 -1.08 -0.73 -19.90
N CYS A 25 -0.84 0.18 -20.84
CA CYS A 25 -0.14 1.45 -20.59
C CYS A 25 -0.85 2.39 -19.61
N ASP A 26 -2.14 2.19 -19.38
CA ASP A 26 -2.94 2.95 -18.41
C ASP A 26 -2.93 2.32 -17.01
N MET A 27 -2.35 1.11 -16.83
CA MET A 27 -2.25 0.41 -15.54
C MET A 27 -1.04 0.91 -14.75
N ASP A 28 -0.89 2.23 -14.64
CA ASP A 28 0.23 2.92 -14.01
C ASP A 28 -0.07 3.36 -12.56
N GLY A 29 -1.21 2.95 -12.01
CA GLY A 29 -1.67 3.35 -10.68
C GLY A 29 -2.21 4.79 -10.61
N ASN A 30 -2.29 5.51 -11.72
CA ASN A 30 -2.58 6.95 -11.72
C ASN A 30 -3.55 7.38 -12.82
N THR A 31 -3.82 6.56 -13.83
CA THR A 31 -4.61 6.97 -14.99
C THR A 31 -6.10 6.71 -14.81
N ALA A 32 -6.48 5.46 -14.50
CA ALA A 32 -7.89 5.07 -14.45
C ALA A 32 -8.67 5.77 -13.33
N VAL A 33 -9.95 6.07 -13.60
CA VAL A 33 -10.80 6.85 -12.68
C VAL A 33 -11.02 6.08 -11.37
N THR A 34 -11.24 4.77 -11.47
CA THR A 34 -11.45 3.91 -10.30
C THR A 34 -10.19 3.73 -9.47
N THR A 35 -9.01 3.73 -10.11
CA THR A 35 -7.70 3.71 -9.45
C THR A 35 -7.52 4.94 -8.57
N LYS A 36 -7.80 6.13 -9.11
CA LYS A 36 -7.81 7.39 -8.36
C LYS A 36 -8.79 7.35 -7.19
N SER A 37 -9.99 6.79 -7.38
CA SER A 37 -10.98 6.67 -6.30
C SER A 37 -10.49 5.77 -5.15
N VAL A 38 -9.81 4.67 -5.47
CA VAL A 38 -9.24 3.76 -4.48
C VAL A 38 -8.11 4.42 -3.70
N ASP A 39 -7.22 5.16 -4.37
CA ASP A 39 -6.14 5.88 -3.68
C ASP A 39 -6.69 6.99 -2.77
N ILE A 40 -7.74 7.70 -3.17
CA ILE A 40 -8.41 8.70 -2.32
C ILE A 40 -8.97 8.02 -1.07
N ALA A 41 -9.74 6.94 -1.21
CA ALA A 41 -10.30 6.23 -0.05
C ALA A 41 -9.21 5.68 0.88
N SER A 42 -8.13 5.16 0.30
CA SER A 42 -6.97 4.69 1.06
C SER A 42 -6.28 5.82 1.82
N SER A 43 -6.19 7.01 1.21
CA SER A 43 -5.64 8.20 1.86
C SER A 43 -6.47 8.70 3.05
N LEU A 44 -7.77 8.37 3.07
CA LEU A 44 -8.70 8.64 4.17
C LEU A 44 -8.68 7.56 5.26
N GLY A 45 -7.86 6.52 5.10
CA GLY A 45 -7.68 5.46 6.11
C GLY A 45 -8.49 4.20 5.86
N MET A 46 -9.25 4.11 4.75
CA MET A 46 -9.97 2.90 4.37
C MET A 46 -9.02 1.89 3.72
N LEU A 47 -8.96 0.67 4.23
CA LEU A 47 -8.20 -0.39 3.55
C LEU A 47 -8.97 -0.88 2.33
N CYS A 48 -8.42 -0.66 1.15
CA CYS A 48 -9.05 -1.07 -0.10
C CYS A 48 -8.46 -2.40 -0.60
N VAL A 49 -9.35 -3.35 -0.91
CA VAL A 49 -8.99 -4.68 -1.43
C VAL A 49 -9.71 -4.90 -2.75
N THR A 50 -8.98 -5.25 -3.79
CA THR A 50 -9.50 -5.39 -5.16
C THR A 50 -9.06 -6.71 -5.78
N SER A 51 -9.95 -7.33 -6.57
CA SER A 51 -9.60 -8.52 -7.33
C SER A 51 -8.68 -8.15 -8.51
N ALA A 52 -7.64 -8.95 -8.77
CA ALA A 52 -6.67 -8.67 -9.84
C ALA A 52 -7.27 -8.74 -11.25
N GLY A 53 -8.24 -9.64 -11.47
CA GLY A 53 -8.85 -9.91 -12.77
C GLY A 53 -8.70 -11.38 -13.17
N ASN A 54 -9.47 -11.81 -14.19
CA ASN A 54 -9.53 -13.20 -14.63
C ASN A 54 -9.00 -13.39 -16.06
N TRP A 55 -7.98 -12.62 -16.46
CA TRP A 55 -7.48 -12.59 -17.84
C TRP A 55 -6.09 -13.18 -18.04
N GLY A 56 -5.45 -13.72 -16.99
CA GLY A 56 -4.10 -14.30 -17.09
C GLY A 56 -3.97 -15.47 -18.07
N GLY A 57 -5.10 -16.04 -18.52
CA GLY A 57 -5.17 -17.07 -19.54
C GLY A 57 -5.22 -16.55 -20.99
N THR A 58 -5.40 -15.24 -21.21
CA THR A 58 -5.29 -14.64 -22.54
C THR A 58 -3.83 -14.28 -22.84
N MET A 59 -3.51 -14.13 -24.13
CA MET A 59 -2.20 -13.62 -24.52
C MET A 59 -2.18 -12.10 -24.36
N PRO A 60 -1.07 -11.49 -23.92
CA PRO A 60 -0.96 -10.04 -23.92
C PRO A 60 -1.05 -9.51 -25.35
N ASN A 61 -1.61 -8.30 -25.50
CA ASN A 61 -1.64 -7.60 -26.77
C ASN A 61 -0.22 -7.41 -27.31
N GLN A 62 -0.06 -7.48 -28.64
CA GLN A 62 1.25 -7.24 -29.28
C GLN A 62 1.72 -5.81 -29.03
N ASP A 63 0.78 -4.84 -29.10
CA ASP A 63 0.97 -3.49 -28.63
C ASP A 63 0.40 -3.38 -27.20
N PRO A 64 1.23 -3.14 -26.17
CA PRO A 64 0.76 -3.02 -24.79
C PRO A 64 -0.22 -1.85 -24.59
N CYS A 65 -0.16 -0.82 -25.44
CA CYS A 65 -1.07 0.33 -25.36
C CYS A 65 -2.37 0.12 -26.15
N GLN A 66 -2.62 -1.09 -26.66
CA GLN A 66 -3.86 -1.45 -27.32
C GLN A 66 -5.00 -1.67 -26.32
N ILE A 67 -6.20 -1.18 -26.69
CA ILE A 67 -7.48 -1.41 -25.99
C ILE A 67 -8.26 -2.53 -26.72
N PRO A 68 -8.96 -3.43 -26.01
CA PRO A 68 -9.07 -3.49 -24.55
C PRO A 68 -7.86 -4.14 -23.88
N LEU A 69 -7.71 -3.86 -22.59
CA LEU A 69 -6.73 -4.50 -21.71
C LEU A 69 -6.95 -6.01 -21.64
N GLU A 70 -5.87 -6.77 -21.87
CA GLU A 70 -5.84 -8.23 -21.80
C GLU A 70 -4.64 -8.72 -20.96
N HIS A 71 -4.68 -9.97 -20.49
CA HIS A 71 -3.64 -10.66 -19.71
C HIS A 71 -3.37 -10.10 -18.30
N TYR A 72 -3.20 -8.79 -18.19
CA TYR A 72 -2.70 -8.11 -17.01
C TYR A 72 -3.79 -7.87 -15.95
N ILE A 73 -3.36 -7.34 -14.79
CA ILE A 73 -4.25 -6.75 -13.80
C ILE A 73 -5.10 -5.65 -14.41
N SER A 74 -6.30 -5.44 -13.88
CA SER A 74 -7.24 -4.41 -14.34
C SER A 74 -7.44 -3.30 -13.31
N ALA A 75 -7.80 -2.09 -13.75
CA ALA A 75 -8.16 -1.02 -12.82
C ALA A 75 -9.38 -1.41 -11.97
N PRO A 76 -9.38 -1.21 -10.64
CA PRO A 76 -8.39 -0.43 -9.87
C PRO A 76 -7.31 -1.27 -9.15
N ALA A 77 -7.05 -2.51 -9.57
CA ALA A 77 -6.01 -3.37 -8.96
C ALA A 77 -4.58 -2.86 -9.20
N ASP A 78 -4.40 -1.93 -10.14
CA ASP A 78 -3.14 -1.23 -10.42
C ASP A 78 -2.84 -0.09 -9.43
N ALA A 79 -3.80 0.33 -8.59
CA ALA A 79 -3.61 1.39 -7.60
C ALA A 79 -2.47 1.09 -6.63
N ASP A 80 -1.79 2.12 -6.12
CA ASP A 80 -0.64 1.92 -5.23
C ASP A 80 -1.05 1.50 -3.83
N SER A 81 -2.11 2.13 -3.32
CA SER A 81 -2.54 1.94 -1.92
C SER A 81 -3.55 0.81 -1.74
N VAL A 82 -3.72 -0.06 -2.74
CA VAL A 82 -4.69 -1.16 -2.72
C VAL A 82 -4.02 -2.52 -2.51
N ILE A 83 -4.68 -3.40 -1.77
CA ILE A 83 -4.35 -4.83 -1.80
C ILE A 83 -5.02 -5.45 -3.03
N SER A 84 -4.24 -5.70 -4.08
CA SER A 84 -4.73 -6.43 -5.25
C SER A 84 -4.56 -7.95 -5.06
N VAL A 85 -5.60 -8.71 -5.40
CA VAL A 85 -5.73 -10.11 -5.00
C VAL A 85 -5.81 -11.04 -6.20
N GLY A 86 -4.81 -11.90 -6.34
CA GLY A 86 -4.80 -13.04 -7.26
C GLY A 86 -5.51 -14.28 -6.71
N ALA A 87 -5.70 -15.27 -7.59
CA ALA A 87 -6.41 -16.51 -7.28
C ALA A 87 -5.50 -17.74 -7.35
N VAL A 88 -5.51 -18.54 -6.28
CA VAL A 88 -4.86 -19.86 -6.22
C VAL A 88 -5.89 -20.99 -6.04
N TYR A 89 -5.49 -22.21 -6.35
CA TYR A 89 -6.20 -23.43 -5.94
C TYR A 89 -6.03 -23.66 -4.43
N GLY A 90 -6.80 -24.59 -3.86
CA GLY A 90 -6.61 -25.02 -2.46
C GLY A 90 -5.22 -25.65 -2.18
N THR A 91 -4.48 -26.01 -3.22
CA THR A 91 -3.07 -26.46 -3.14
C THR A 91 -2.06 -25.31 -3.02
N GLY A 92 -2.50 -24.07 -3.23
CA GLY A 92 -1.66 -22.88 -3.26
C GLY A 92 -1.06 -22.54 -4.63
N GLU A 93 -1.27 -23.37 -5.64
CA GLU A 93 -0.83 -23.11 -7.01
C GLU A 93 -1.69 -22.03 -7.68
N ILE A 94 -1.07 -21.15 -8.47
CA ILE A 94 -1.78 -20.08 -9.20
C ILE A 94 -2.81 -20.67 -10.17
N VAL A 95 -4.02 -20.10 -10.20
CA VAL A 95 -5.05 -20.49 -11.16
C VAL A 95 -4.76 -19.84 -12.52
N TYR A 96 -4.94 -20.58 -13.61
CA TYR A 96 -4.53 -20.14 -14.95
C TYR A 96 -5.11 -18.78 -15.38
N PHE A 97 -6.34 -18.45 -14.95
CA PHE A 97 -6.99 -17.19 -15.32
C PHE A 97 -6.57 -16.01 -14.45
N SER A 98 -5.90 -16.22 -13.30
CA SER A 98 -5.55 -15.12 -12.41
C SER A 98 -4.69 -14.11 -13.16
N SER A 99 -5.22 -12.89 -13.32
CA SER A 99 -4.51 -11.79 -13.97
C SER A 99 -3.18 -11.52 -13.27
N ARG A 100 -2.18 -11.14 -14.08
CA ARG A 100 -0.78 -11.01 -13.65
C ARG A 100 -0.33 -9.57 -13.76
N GLY A 101 0.65 -9.20 -12.96
CA GLY A 101 1.35 -7.95 -13.14
C GLY A 101 2.54 -8.08 -14.10
N PRO A 102 3.50 -7.14 -14.01
CA PRO A 102 3.50 -6.01 -13.09
C PRO A 102 2.39 -4.99 -13.45
N SER A 103 2.23 -3.95 -12.64
CA SER A 103 1.63 -2.73 -13.18
C SER A 103 2.55 -2.15 -14.27
N TYR A 104 2.03 -1.26 -15.13
CA TYR A 104 2.81 -0.69 -16.23
C TYR A 104 4.04 0.08 -15.76
N ASP A 105 3.94 0.74 -14.60
CA ASP A 105 5.04 1.44 -13.93
C ASP A 105 5.97 0.51 -13.11
N GLY A 106 5.76 -0.80 -13.19
CA GLY A 106 6.71 -1.82 -12.71
C GLY A 106 6.47 -2.30 -11.27
N ARG A 107 5.37 -1.94 -10.62
CA ARG A 107 5.07 -2.42 -9.26
C ARG A 107 4.62 -3.87 -9.28
N ILE A 108 4.93 -4.57 -8.19
CA ILE A 108 4.52 -5.95 -7.96
C ILE A 108 3.01 -6.00 -7.78
N LYS A 109 2.35 -6.71 -8.70
CA LYS A 109 0.90 -6.94 -8.72
C LYS A 109 0.64 -8.35 -9.30
N PRO A 110 -0.43 -9.06 -8.89
CA PRO A 110 -1.19 -8.79 -7.67
C PRO A 110 -0.27 -8.78 -6.44
N GLU A 111 -0.69 -8.14 -5.35
CA GLU A 111 0.15 -8.06 -4.14
C GLU A 111 0.11 -9.36 -3.35
N VAL A 112 -1.05 -9.99 -3.28
CA VAL A 112 -1.23 -11.26 -2.57
C VAL A 112 -2.17 -12.17 -3.34
N CYS A 113 -2.21 -13.43 -2.94
CA CYS A 113 -3.18 -14.40 -3.41
C CYS A 113 -4.01 -14.98 -2.27
N ALA A 114 -5.21 -15.46 -2.61
CA ALA A 114 -6.02 -16.31 -1.76
C ALA A 114 -6.78 -17.34 -2.62
N MET A 115 -7.34 -18.36 -1.98
CA MET A 115 -8.08 -19.40 -2.68
C MET A 115 -9.22 -18.78 -3.51
N GLY A 116 -9.14 -18.97 -4.82
CA GLY A 116 -10.08 -18.37 -5.77
C GLY A 116 -10.75 -19.39 -6.68
N ALA A 117 -10.25 -20.63 -6.74
CA ALA A 117 -10.90 -21.72 -7.45
C ALA A 117 -11.58 -22.68 -6.47
N GLY A 118 -12.84 -23.00 -6.73
CA GLY A 118 -13.59 -23.95 -5.92
C GLY A 118 -14.03 -23.42 -4.54
N VAL A 119 -14.20 -22.11 -4.39
CA VAL A 119 -14.59 -21.49 -3.11
C VAL A 119 -16.07 -21.76 -2.85
N ILE A 120 -16.38 -22.39 -1.72
CA ILE A 120 -17.77 -22.61 -1.30
C ILE A 120 -18.31 -21.31 -0.69
N GLY A 121 -19.38 -20.79 -1.27
CA GLY A 121 -20.07 -19.58 -0.80
C GLY A 121 -21.57 -19.82 -0.59
N VAL A 122 -22.26 -18.75 -0.18
CA VAL A 122 -23.71 -18.78 0.07
C VAL A 122 -24.48 -18.56 -1.22
N GLN A 123 -25.43 -19.44 -1.52
CA GLN A 123 -26.37 -19.27 -2.63
C GLN A 123 -27.55 -18.41 -2.17
N VAL A 124 -27.67 -17.20 -2.72
CA VAL A 124 -28.80 -16.31 -2.44
C VAL A 124 -30.03 -16.76 -3.23
N GLY A 125 -31.21 -16.68 -2.61
CA GLY A 125 -32.51 -16.90 -3.27
C GLY A 125 -32.96 -18.37 -3.35
N SER A 126 -32.25 -19.30 -2.71
CA SER A 126 -32.59 -20.72 -2.63
C SER A 126 -32.77 -21.13 -1.18
N GLN A 127 -33.90 -21.78 -0.84
CA GLN A 127 -34.14 -22.33 0.51
C GLN A 127 -33.58 -23.75 0.65
N ASP A 128 -33.49 -24.52 -0.44
CA ASP A 128 -33.11 -25.93 -0.41
C ASP A 128 -31.62 -26.17 -0.70
N ASN A 129 -30.97 -25.26 -1.42
CA ASN A 129 -29.53 -25.31 -1.69
C ASN A 129 -28.89 -23.98 -1.29
N VAL A 130 -28.38 -23.94 -0.05
CA VAL A 130 -27.83 -22.74 0.58
C VAL A 130 -26.35 -22.49 0.22
N THR A 131 -25.72 -23.44 -0.49
CA THR A 131 -24.31 -23.36 -0.89
C THR A 131 -24.14 -23.38 -2.40
N THR A 132 -23.09 -22.71 -2.89
CA THR A 132 -22.65 -22.76 -4.29
C THR A 132 -21.13 -22.70 -4.37
N ILE A 133 -20.57 -22.99 -5.55
CA ILE A 133 -19.12 -22.98 -5.79
C ILE A 133 -18.79 -21.80 -6.70
N TYR A 134 -17.92 -20.91 -6.22
CA TYR A 134 -17.42 -19.75 -6.95
C TYR A 134 -15.98 -19.98 -7.41
N THR A 135 -15.67 -19.49 -8.61
CA THR A 135 -14.32 -19.50 -9.17
C THR A 135 -14.01 -18.15 -9.80
N GLY A 136 -12.92 -17.52 -9.39
CA GLY A 136 -12.46 -16.21 -9.85
C GLY A 136 -11.63 -15.48 -8.79
N THR A 137 -10.82 -14.50 -9.18
CA THR A 137 -10.20 -13.56 -8.23
C THR A 137 -11.23 -12.80 -7.39
N SER A 138 -12.45 -12.69 -7.91
CA SER A 138 -13.64 -12.20 -7.20
C SER A 138 -13.99 -12.99 -5.95
N ALA A 139 -13.66 -14.29 -5.90
CA ALA A 139 -13.84 -15.14 -4.73
C ALA A 139 -12.67 -15.01 -3.74
N SER A 140 -11.44 -14.79 -4.24
CA SER A 140 -10.26 -14.52 -3.41
C SER A 140 -10.33 -13.18 -2.69
N CYS A 141 -10.81 -12.12 -3.36
CA CYS A 141 -10.89 -10.76 -2.83
C CYS A 141 -11.58 -10.67 -1.45
N PRO A 142 -12.82 -11.16 -1.25
CA PRO A 142 -13.49 -11.08 0.04
C PRO A 142 -12.83 -11.95 1.12
N LEU A 143 -12.10 -13.01 0.77
CA LEU A 143 -11.31 -13.78 1.75
C LEU A 143 -10.18 -12.94 2.31
N VAL A 144 -9.47 -12.19 1.45
CA VAL A 144 -8.42 -11.26 1.88
C VAL A 144 -9.00 -10.09 2.67
N SER A 145 -10.15 -9.53 2.26
CA SER A 145 -10.85 -8.50 3.04
C SER A 145 -11.28 -8.99 4.42
N GLY A 146 -11.79 -10.22 4.52
CA GLY A 146 -12.15 -10.84 5.80
C GLY A 146 -10.93 -11.08 6.69
N ALA A 147 -9.81 -11.52 6.11
CA ALA A 147 -8.55 -11.65 6.83
C ALA A 147 -8.06 -10.30 7.38
N ALA A 148 -8.12 -9.25 6.56
CA ALA A 148 -7.78 -7.91 7.01
C ALA A 148 -8.71 -7.42 8.13
N ALA A 149 -10.01 -7.72 8.06
CA ALA A 149 -10.97 -7.39 9.11
C ALA A 149 -10.62 -8.08 10.44
N ILE A 150 -10.20 -9.34 10.39
CA ILE A 150 -9.72 -10.07 11.58
C ILE A 150 -8.50 -9.36 12.18
N ILE A 151 -7.51 -9.00 11.34
CA ILE A 151 -6.29 -8.32 11.80
C ILE A 151 -6.62 -6.95 12.40
N MET A 152 -7.43 -6.13 11.72
CA MET A 152 -7.88 -4.83 12.22
C MET A 152 -8.64 -4.95 13.54
N SER A 153 -9.49 -5.96 13.69
CA SER A 153 -10.23 -6.20 14.93
C SER A 153 -9.32 -6.58 16.11
N ALA A 154 -8.24 -7.32 15.83
CA ALA A 154 -7.27 -7.75 16.84
C ALA A 154 -6.19 -6.69 17.13
N LYS A 155 -5.93 -5.79 16.18
CA LYS A 155 -4.94 -4.71 16.25
C LYS A 155 -5.61 -3.36 15.95
N PRO A 156 -6.51 -2.88 16.81
CA PRO A 156 -7.30 -1.68 16.54
C PRO A 156 -6.47 -0.39 16.43
N ASP A 157 -5.24 -0.40 16.94
CA ASP A 157 -4.30 0.74 16.85
C ASP A 157 -3.52 0.77 15.52
N TRP A 158 -3.65 -0.26 14.67
CA TRP A 158 -2.98 -0.30 13.38
C TRP A 158 -3.79 0.46 12.33
N THR A 159 -3.08 1.31 11.58
CA THR A 159 -3.63 1.92 10.37
C THR A 159 -3.88 0.87 9.29
N ALA A 160 -4.75 1.17 8.32
CA ALA A 160 -4.96 0.34 7.13
C ALA A 160 -3.64 -0.04 6.44
N MET A 161 -2.71 0.91 6.29
CA MET A 161 -1.42 0.65 5.64
C MET A 161 -0.48 -0.23 6.48
N GLN A 162 -0.56 -0.16 7.81
CA GLN A 162 0.14 -1.10 8.69
C GLN A 162 -0.42 -2.51 8.52
N VAL A 163 -1.73 -2.68 8.50
CA VAL A 163 -2.37 -3.98 8.24
C VAL A 163 -1.94 -4.54 6.89
N ARG A 164 -1.99 -3.72 5.82
CA ARG A 164 -1.46 -4.10 4.51
C ARG A 164 0.00 -4.55 4.62
N GLN A 165 0.87 -3.77 5.23
CA GLN A 165 2.29 -4.10 5.38
C GLN A 165 2.51 -5.44 6.09
N ALA A 166 1.80 -5.68 7.20
CA ALA A 166 1.88 -6.94 7.93
C ALA A 166 1.46 -8.11 7.03
N MET A 167 0.35 -7.98 6.31
CA MET A 167 -0.13 -9.01 5.39
C MET A 167 0.87 -9.30 4.25
N LEU A 168 1.52 -8.29 3.69
CA LEU A 168 2.53 -8.48 2.64
C LEU A 168 3.81 -9.11 3.19
N SER A 169 4.26 -8.66 4.37
CA SER A 169 5.54 -9.08 4.97
C SER A 169 5.52 -10.51 5.49
N THR A 170 4.33 -11.08 5.72
CA THR A 170 4.17 -12.43 6.27
C THR A 170 3.54 -13.41 5.28
N ALA A 171 3.20 -12.95 4.07
CA ALA A 171 2.68 -13.82 3.04
C ALA A 171 3.74 -14.84 2.57
N SER A 172 3.30 -15.99 2.07
CA SER A 172 4.17 -17.16 1.79
C SER A 172 5.37 -16.92 0.86
N ASN A 173 5.36 -15.86 0.04
CA ASN A 173 6.40 -15.49 -0.92
C ASN A 173 7.03 -14.11 -0.63
N HIS A 174 6.93 -13.62 0.62
CA HIS A 174 7.39 -12.27 1.00
C HIS A 174 8.90 -12.04 0.81
N ILE A 175 9.72 -13.10 0.81
CA ILE A 175 11.18 -13.01 0.63
C ILE A 175 11.56 -12.69 -0.82
N ALA A 176 10.81 -13.22 -1.80
CA ALA A 176 11.11 -13.10 -3.22
C ALA A 176 9.82 -12.91 -4.03
N PRO A 177 9.10 -11.79 -3.82
CA PRO A 177 7.82 -11.55 -4.47
C PRO A 177 7.99 -11.44 -6.00
N ASP A 178 6.98 -11.90 -6.74
CA ASP A 178 6.95 -11.89 -8.20
C ASP A 178 5.64 -11.30 -8.74
N THR A 179 5.50 -11.19 -10.06
CA THR A 179 4.31 -10.58 -10.69
C THR A 179 3.17 -11.57 -10.96
N VAL A 180 3.25 -12.78 -10.42
CA VAL A 180 2.26 -13.85 -10.61
C VAL A 180 1.53 -14.13 -9.29
N LEU A 181 2.29 -14.48 -8.24
CA LEU A 181 1.82 -14.72 -6.89
C LEU A 181 1.88 -13.48 -6.00
N GLY A 182 2.66 -12.46 -6.38
CA GLY A 182 2.93 -11.33 -5.52
C GLY A 182 3.83 -11.73 -4.36
N TYR A 183 3.52 -11.19 -3.19
CA TYR A 183 4.04 -11.62 -1.90
C TYR A 183 3.47 -12.99 -1.47
N GLY A 184 2.56 -13.58 -2.26
CA GLY A 184 2.05 -14.94 -2.08
C GLY A 184 0.76 -15.00 -1.29
N ILE A 185 0.46 -16.18 -0.74
CA ILE A 185 -0.75 -16.44 0.04
C ILE A 185 -0.63 -15.79 1.41
N ILE A 186 -1.66 -15.06 1.82
CA ILE A 186 -1.74 -14.38 3.13
C ILE A 186 -1.69 -15.37 4.29
N ASN A 187 -1.01 -14.99 5.39
CA ASN A 187 -1.01 -15.73 6.65
C ASN A 187 -1.49 -14.82 7.80
N ILE A 188 -2.69 -15.08 8.31
CA ILE A 188 -3.31 -14.26 9.36
C ILE A 188 -2.56 -14.42 10.69
N ALA A 189 -2.12 -15.62 11.03
CA ALA A 189 -1.45 -15.88 12.31
C ALA A 189 -0.13 -15.09 12.38
N ASP A 190 0.70 -15.23 11.34
CA ASP A 190 1.97 -14.51 11.26
C ASP A 190 1.74 -12.99 11.16
N ALA A 191 0.69 -12.53 10.45
CA ALA A 191 0.36 -11.11 10.38
C ALA A 191 -0.08 -10.51 11.74
N LEU A 192 -0.70 -11.30 12.63
CA LEU A 192 -1.05 -10.86 13.99
C LEU A 192 0.17 -10.77 14.90
N ASP A 193 1.15 -11.64 14.67
CA ASP A 193 2.44 -11.64 15.37
C ASP A 193 3.47 -10.72 14.71
N PHE A 194 3.09 -10.05 13.61
CA PHE A 194 3.96 -9.10 12.92
C PHE A 194 4.28 -7.93 13.84
N GLU A 195 5.55 -7.84 14.20
CA GLU A 195 6.09 -6.67 14.85
C GLU A 195 6.53 -5.72 13.74
N PHE A 196 5.91 -4.54 13.69
CA PHE A 196 6.59 -3.43 13.06
C PHE A 196 7.87 -3.27 13.83
N SER A 197 9.00 -3.51 13.16
CA SER A 197 10.24 -2.90 13.57
C SER A 197 9.96 -1.40 13.60
N THR A 198 9.52 -0.91 14.75
CA THR A 198 10.07 0.32 15.27
C THR A 198 11.56 0.16 15.01
N SER A 199 12.21 1.15 14.44
CA SER A 199 13.62 1.30 14.76
C SER A 199 13.72 1.65 16.26
N SER A 200 13.19 0.82 17.16
CA SER A 200 13.88 0.57 18.40
C SER A 200 15.03 -0.33 17.97
N LEU A 201 16.20 0.26 18.04
CA LEU A 201 17.49 -0.36 17.88
C LEU A 201 17.49 -1.72 18.60
N LEU A 202 17.22 -2.81 17.88
CA LEU A 202 17.87 -4.05 18.23
C LEU A 202 19.31 -3.84 17.84
N SER A 203 20.09 -3.66 18.90
CA SER A 203 21.53 -3.77 18.99
C SER A 203 22.08 -4.94 18.18
N GLU A 204 22.20 -4.79 16.88
CA GLU A 204 23.49 -5.07 16.27
C GLU A 204 24.35 -3.86 16.55
N ASN A 205 25.56 -4.08 17.07
CA ASN A 205 26.56 -3.05 17.27
C ASN A 205 27.03 -2.49 15.91
N ILE A 206 26.16 -1.74 15.26
CA ILE A 206 26.53 -0.72 14.30
C ILE A 206 26.21 0.57 15.05
N VAL A 207 27.24 1.30 15.45
CA VAL A 207 27.09 2.65 15.98
C VAL A 207 26.37 3.44 14.87
N ASP A 208 25.05 3.61 14.99
CA ASP A 208 24.27 4.34 13.99
C ASP A 208 24.52 5.82 14.26
N ASP A 209 25.45 6.39 13.50
CA ASP A 209 25.87 7.80 13.58
C ASP A 209 24.75 8.77 13.15
N PHE A 210 23.49 8.33 13.05
CA PHE A 210 22.38 9.15 12.54
C PHE A 210 21.01 8.61 12.97
N HIS A 211 20.17 9.45 13.57
CA HIS A 211 18.77 9.14 13.92
C HIS A 211 17.87 10.37 13.78
N ILE A 212 16.63 10.19 13.28
CA ILE A 212 15.61 11.24 13.20
C ILE A 212 14.35 10.82 13.98
N SER A 213 13.84 11.68 14.86
CA SER A 213 12.62 11.41 15.63
C SER A 213 11.36 11.59 14.78
N ASN A 214 10.24 11.02 15.23
CA ASN A 214 8.95 11.24 14.58
C ASN A 214 8.52 12.72 14.75
N PRO A 215 7.94 13.36 13.72
CA PRO A 215 7.53 14.75 13.83
C PRO A 215 6.37 14.92 14.81
N TYR A 216 6.43 15.95 15.65
CA TYR A 216 5.42 16.21 16.67
C TYR A 216 5.12 17.71 16.81
N PRO A 217 3.85 18.11 17.04
CA PRO A 217 2.66 17.29 16.81
C PRO A 217 2.54 16.93 15.31
N ASN A 218 1.84 15.85 14.97
CA ASN A 218 1.51 15.50 13.59
C ASN A 218 0.18 14.71 13.57
N PRO A 219 -0.94 15.27 13.06
CA PRO A 219 -1.08 16.56 12.38
C PRO A 219 -0.71 17.79 13.23
N PHE A 220 -0.32 18.89 12.57
CA PHE A 220 0.24 20.08 13.22
C PHE A 220 -0.46 21.38 12.83
N ASN A 221 -0.42 22.40 13.70
CA ASN A 221 -0.95 23.74 13.46
C ASN A 221 -0.21 24.82 14.29
N PRO A 222 0.47 25.81 13.67
CA PRO A 222 1.09 25.77 12.35
C PRO A 222 2.51 25.22 12.42
N LYS A 223 2.99 24.73 13.58
CA LYS A 223 4.37 24.29 13.78
C LYS A 223 4.49 22.80 14.08
N VAL A 224 5.49 22.17 13.47
CA VAL A 224 5.91 20.79 13.74
C VAL A 224 7.39 20.78 14.12
N PHE A 225 7.76 19.90 15.03
CA PHE A 225 9.10 19.71 15.58
C PHE A 225 9.59 18.30 15.28
N PHE A 226 10.89 18.11 15.16
CA PHE A 226 11.54 16.80 15.08
C PHE A 226 13.00 16.95 15.50
N ASP A 227 13.58 15.87 16.00
CA ASP A 227 14.95 15.85 16.48
C ASP A 227 15.82 15.08 15.51
N LEU A 228 17.04 15.58 15.33
CA LEU A 228 18.08 14.95 14.54
C LEU A 228 19.28 14.68 15.45
N ASP A 229 19.65 13.42 15.57
CA ASP A 229 20.85 12.97 16.27
C ASP A 229 21.88 12.49 15.25
N ILE A 230 23.11 12.95 15.41
CA ILE A 230 24.23 12.64 14.52
C ILE A 230 25.43 12.27 15.38
N GLY A 231 26.04 11.12 15.11
CA GLY A 231 27.18 10.57 15.85
C GLY A 231 28.56 10.99 15.31
N SER A 232 28.65 11.45 14.06
CA SER A 232 29.92 11.91 13.44
C SER A 232 29.72 13.02 12.41
N ASP A 233 30.78 13.72 12.05
CA ASP A 233 30.72 14.84 11.08
C ASP A 233 30.16 14.39 9.73
N ALA A 234 29.04 14.98 9.32
CA ALA A 234 28.32 14.62 8.10
C ALA A 234 27.76 15.84 7.36
N PHE A 235 27.67 15.74 6.04
CA PHE A 235 26.91 16.70 5.24
C PHE A 235 25.42 16.37 5.35
N VAL A 236 24.63 17.32 5.84
CA VAL A 236 23.19 17.15 6.05
C VAL A 236 22.39 18.21 5.32
N LYS A 237 21.35 17.74 4.63
CA LYS A 237 20.35 18.58 3.97
C LYS A 237 18.96 18.21 4.46
N ILE A 238 18.24 19.18 5.01
CA ILE A 238 16.87 19.04 5.51
C ILE A 238 15.95 19.91 4.66
N GLU A 239 14.98 19.31 4.01
CA GLU A 239 14.05 19.96 3.09
C GLU A 239 12.59 19.64 3.42
N ILE A 240 11.71 20.60 3.16
CA ILE A 240 10.27 20.40 3.18
C ILE A 240 9.76 20.37 1.74
N LEU A 241 9.06 19.30 1.39
CA LEU A 241 8.52 19.05 0.06
C LEU A 241 6.98 19.13 0.09
N ASN A 242 6.37 19.57 -1.01
CA ASN A 242 4.94 19.37 -1.23
C ASN A 242 4.63 17.99 -1.84
N LEU A 243 3.36 17.68 -2.04
CA LEU A 243 2.89 16.44 -2.68
C LEU A 243 3.49 16.16 -4.07
N ASN A 244 3.89 17.19 -4.81
CA ASN A 244 4.52 17.04 -6.14
C ASN A 244 6.05 16.87 -6.04
N GLY A 245 6.61 16.66 -4.84
CA GLY A 245 8.05 16.52 -4.60
C GLY A 245 8.84 17.83 -4.73
N LYS A 246 8.18 18.98 -4.92
CA LYS A 246 8.84 20.28 -5.03
C LYS A 246 9.30 20.74 -3.64
N THR A 247 10.58 21.10 -3.50
CA THR A 247 11.10 21.76 -2.30
C THR A 247 10.41 23.11 -2.09
N ILE A 248 9.72 23.25 -0.97
CA ILE A 248 9.06 24.47 -0.50
C ILE A 248 9.94 25.22 0.49
N SER A 249 10.73 24.50 1.29
CA SER A 249 11.65 25.10 2.27
C SER A 249 12.88 24.22 2.46
N THR A 250 14.00 24.83 2.83
CA THR A 250 15.24 24.14 3.20
C THR A 250 15.63 24.61 4.60
N LEU A 251 15.59 23.72 5.58
CA LEU A 251 15.87 24.04 6.99
C LEU A 251 17.38 23.95 7.30
N LEU A 252 18.09 23.08 6.60
CA LEU A 252 19.53 22.91 6.72
C LEU A 252 20.12 22.47 5.37
N ASN A 253 21.32 22.93 5.07
CA ASN A 253 22.12 22.46 3.94
C ASN A 253 23.60 22.73 4.21
N GLY A 254 24.28 21.82 4.90
CA GLY A 254 25.68 22.00 5.27
C GLY A 254 26.26 20.87 6.10
N ASN A 255 27.56 20.98 6.41
CA ASN A 255 28.22 20.05 7.32
C ASN A 255 27.83 20.36 8.75
N ILE A 256 27.41 19.33 9.48
CA ILE A 256 27.18 19.39 10.91
C ILE A 256 27.97 18.28 11.61
N GLY A 257 28.50 18.61 12.79
CA GLY A 257 29.23 17.66 13.60
C GLY A 257 28.29 16.81 14.46
N ALA A 258 28.90 15.88 15.20
CA ALA A 258 28.16 15.04 16.14
C ALA A 258 27.32 15.89 17.11
N SER A 259 26.00 15.78 17.05
CA SER A 259 25.07 16.59 17.83
C SER A 259 23.65 16.03 17.81
N GLN A 260 22.91 16.29 18.89
CA GLN A 260 21.47 16.11 18.96
C GLN A 260 20.80 17.49 18.92
N THR A 261 20.11 17.79 17.82
CA THR A 261 19.53 19.11 17.54
C THR A 261 18.04 18.99 17.21
N SER A 262 17.21 19.83 17.82
CA SER A 262 15.80 19.92 17.50
C SER A 262 15.56 20.95 16.39
N TYR A 263 14.82 20.55 15.37
CA TYR A 263 14.39 21.38 14.26
C TYR A 263 12.89 21.60 14.32
N PHE A 264 12.43 22.72 13.77
CA PHE A 264 11.01 22.95 13.58
C PHE A 264 10.74 23.56 12.22
N TRP A 265 9.52 23.36 11.75
CA TRP A 265 9.00 24.01 10.56
C TRP A 265 7.69 24.72 10.86
N ASP A 266 7.55 25.93 10.34
CA ASP A 266 6.35 26.76 10.46
C ASP A 266 5.61 26.82 9.11
N GLY A 267 4.45 26.18 9.07
CA GLY A 267 3.57 26.09 7.91
C GLY A 267 2.52 27.21 7.81
N SER A 268 2.59 28.26 8.64
CA SER A 268 1.54 29.31 8.71
C SER A 268 1.19 29.94 7.37
N GLY A 269 2.18 30.13 6.49
CA GLY A 269 2.02 30.70 5.14
C GLY A 269 1.48 29.76 4.06
N LEU A 270 1.16 28.51 4.39
CA LEU A 270 0.78 27.48 3.41
C LEU A 270 -0.65 26.98 3.61
N SER A 271 -1.22 26.32 2.60
CA SER A 271 -2.54 25.69 2.70
C SER A 271 -2.50 24.45 3.58
N SER A 272 -3.62 24.09 4.22
CA SER A 272 -3.77 22.77 4.85
C SER A 272 -3.50 21.67 3.82
N GLY A 273 -2.83 20.60 4.23
CA GLY A 273 -2.45 19.53 3.31
C GLY A 273 -1.28 18.69 3.80
N ILE A 274 -0.83 17.77 2.94
CA ILE A 274 0.28 16.86 3.21
C ILE A 274 1.59 17.49 2.71
N TYR A 275 2.61 17.41 3.54
CA TYR A 275 3.99 17.80 3.25
C TYR A 275 4.94 16.68 3.68
N PHE A 276 6.19 16.74 3.22
CA PHE A 276 7.21 15.77 3.60
C PHE A 276 8.48 16.46 4.11
N ILE A 277 9.03 15.96 5.20
CA ILE A 277 10.39 16.29 5.64
C ILE A 277 11.33 15.28 4.96
N ARG A 278 12.23 15.77 4.11
CA ARG A 278 13.32 14.99 3.53
C ARG A 278 14.61 15.34 4.23
N VAL A 279 15.27 14.36 4.84
CA VAL A 279 16.62 14.51 5.37
C VAL A 279 17.59 13.66 4.56
N THR A 280 18.63 14.29 4.05
CA THR A 280 19.74 13.61 3.37
C THR A 280 20.98 13.77 4.25
N ALA A 281 21.57 12.66 4.64
CA ALA A 281 22.83 12.65 5.38
C ALA A 281 23.75 11.58 4.76
N ASN A 282 24.94 12.00 4.36
CA ASN A 282 25.85 11.16 3.56
C ASN A 282 25.16 10.66 2.27
N GLU A 283 25.01 9.34 2.10
CA GLU A 283 24.30 8.71 0.96
C GLU A 283 22.88 8.22 1.31
N ARG A 284 22.39 8.48 2.53
CA ARG A 284 21.07 8.03 2.98
C ARG A 284 20.04 9.15 2.84
N HIS A 285 18.84 8.77 2.41
CA HIS A 285 17.67 9.64 2.34
C HIS A 285 16.57 9.13 3.26
N PHE A 286 16.06 10.01 4.12
CA PHE A 286 14.94 9.77 5.00
C PHE A 286 13.79 10.69 4.62
N LEU A 287 12.57 10.16 4.63
CA LEU A 287 11.37 10.90 4.28
C LEU A 287 10.30 10.66 5.35
N GLN A 288 9.76 11.73 5.93
CA GLN A 288 8.68 11.67 6.90
C GLN A 288 7.49 12.52 6.45
N LYS A 289 6.29 11.93 6.48
CA LYS A 289 5.03 12.61 6.17
C LYS A 289 4.61 13.50 7.35
N ILE A 290 4.20 14.73 7.06
CA ILE A 290 3.60 15.67 8.01
C ILE A 290 2.30 16.26 7.45
N SER A 291 1.30 16.47 8.30
CA SER A 291 -0.03 16.96 7.91
C SER A 291 -0.33 18.31 8.55
N LEU A 292 -0.41 19.38 7.76
CA LEU A 292 -0.78 20.72 8.22
C LEU A 292 -2.31 20.86 8.25
N ILE A 293 -2.86 21.26 9.38
CA ILE A 293 -4.28 21.56 9.55
C ILE A 293 -4.42 23.00 10.05
N LYS A 294 -5.33 23.78 9.45
CA LYS A 294 -5.68 25.15 9.86
C LYS A 294 -7.04 25.18 10.51
#